data_AF-A0A024G7N0-F1
#
_entry.id   AF-A0A024G7N0-F1
#
_cell.length_a   1.000
_cell.length_b   1.000
_cell.length_c   1.000
_cell.angle_alpha   90.00
_cell.angle_beta   90.00
_cell.angle_gamma   90.00
#
_symmetry.space_group_name_H-M   'P 1'
#
loop_
_entity.id
_entity.type
_entity.pdbx_description
1 polymer ?
#
loop_
_entity_poly.entity_id
_entity_poly.type
_entity_poly.pdbx_seq_one_letter_code
_entity_poly.pdbx_strand_id
1 'polypeptide(L)'
;MLSRSHEEKFEIYNDALLHASQCAEMAQCTSKRCHKVRASIDHFVRCYGPRRTVSPIESCDACVKIWGLLCYHAKSCSTPIEGHCIVSQCDYLRGKIAQKEKMDCMELDDAREKLKRRSKNEWPTERRIAQIEADRIQALQLIAEIRAAKARSQLPNA
;
A
#
# COMPACT_ATOMS: atom_id res chain seq x y z
N MET A 1 -6.27 -1.85 11.65
CA MET A 1 -6.28 -1.25 12.99
C MET A 1 -5.52 -2.20 13.91
N LEU A 2 -4.30 -1.83 14.32
CA LEU A 2 -3.61 -2.56 15.40
C LEU A 2 -4.41 -2.31 16.68
N SER A 3 -4.65 -3.34 17.49
CA SER A 3 -5.32 -3.17 18.78
C SER A 3 -4.54 -2.17 19.64
N ARG A 4 -5.20 -1.34 20.44
CA ARG A 4 -4.54 -0.38 21.37
C ARG A 4 -3.38 -1.02 22.16
N SER A 5 -3.53 -2.29 22.54
CA SER A 5 -2.50 -3.08 23.23
C SER A 5 -1.20 -3.32 22.44
N HIS A 6 -1.25 -3.36 21.11
CA HIS A 6 -0.07 -3.53 20.26
C HIS A 6 0.69 -2.22 20.09
N GLU A 7 0.00 -1.09 19.99
CA GLU A 7 0.59 0.23 19.83
C GLU A 7 1.30 0.68 21.12
N GLU A 8 0.64 0.53 22.27
CA GLU A 8 1.24 0.75 23.61
C GLU A 8 2.52 -0.06 23.82
N LYS A 9 2.54 -1.31 23.30
CA LYS A 9 3.74 -2.15 23.37
C LYS A 9 4.87 -1.56 22.54
N PHE A 10 4.61 -1.08 21.32
CA PHE A 10 5.63 -0.46 20.50
C PHE A 10 6.16 0.83 21.12
N GLU A 11 5.31 1.66 21.72
CA GLU A 11 5.73 2.87 22.46
C GLU A 11 6.71 2.52 23.59
N ILE A 12 6.35 1.55 24.44
CA ILE A 12 7.19 1.10 25.55
C ILE A 12 8.57 0.59 25.06
N TYR A 13 8.60 -0.16 23.96
CA TYR A 13 9.86 -0.65 23.39
C TYR A 13 10.61 0.45 22.63
N ASN A 14 9.94 1.47 22.12
CA ASN A 14 10.54 2.63 21.47
C ASN A 14 11.30 3.49 22.49
N ASP A 15 10.72 3.72 23.67
CA ASP A 15 11.41 4.39 24.78
C ASP A 15 12.64 3.60 25.23
N ALA A 16 12.51 2.27 25.32
CA ALA A 16 13.63 1.40 25.64
C ALA A 16 14.73 1.43 24.56
N LEU A 17 14.36 1.59 23.29
CA LEU A 17 15.29 1.72 22.17
C LEU A 17 16.04 3.05 22.20
N LEU A 18 15.34 4.15 22.49
CA LEU A 18 15.97 5.46 22.70
C LEU A 18 16.96 5.41 23.86
N HIS A 19 16.52 4.89 25.00
CA HIS A 19 17.38 4.70 26.17
C HIS A 19 18.58 3.80 25.83
N ALA A 20 18.37 2.67 25.17
CA ALA A 20 19.44 1.78 24.74
C ALA A 20 20.46 2.45 23.82
N SER A 21 20.03 3.41 23.00
CA SER A 21 20.90 4.16 22.09
C SER A 21 21.75 5.22 22.82
N GLN A 22 21.30 5.70 23.98
CA GLN A 22 22.00 6.70 24.80
C GLN A 22 22.81 6.09 25.96
N CYS A 23 22.50 4.84 26.35
CA CYS A 23 23.06 4.23 27.56
C CYS A 23 24.55 3.88 27.40
N ALA A 24 25.45 4.74 27.87
CA ALA A 24 26.89 4.47 27.81
C ALA A 24 27.34 3.40 28.82
N GLU A 25 26.74 3.38 30.02
CA GLU A 25 27.18 2.52 31.12
C GLU A 25 26.38 1.24 31.24
N MET A 26 26.73 0.26 30.41
CA MET A 26 25.95 -0.98 30.34
C MET A 26 25.99 -1.83 31.59
N ALA A 27 27.16 -1.93 32.21
CA ALA A 27 27.35 -2.75 33.40
C ALA A 27 26.49 -2.27 34.58
N GLN A 28 26.13 -0.98 34.60
CA GLN A 28 25.38 -0.35 35.68
C GLN A 28 23.89 -0.13 35.33
N CYS A 29 23.50 -0.37 34.08
CA CYS A 29 22.12 -0.19 33.64
C CYS A 29 21.21 -1.27 34.25
N THR A 30 20.21 -0.85 35.03
CA THR A 30 19.24 -1.74 35.68
C THR A 30 18.04 -2.08 34.77
N SER A 31 17.91 -1.42 33.61
CA SER A 31 16.79 -1.61 32.70
C SER A 31 16.90 -2.93 31.94
N LYS A 32 16.12 -3.93 32.36
CA LYS A 32 16.00 -5.22 31.65
C LYS A 32 15.60 -5.04 30.19
N ARG A 33 14.81 -4.02 29.87
CA ARG A 33 14.38 -3.73 28.49
C ARG A 33 15.53 -3.19 27.65
N CYS A 34 16.39 -2.33 28.21
CA CYS A 34 17.60 -1.84 27.56
C CYS A 34 18.49 -3.01 27.08
N HIS A 35 18.81 -3.92 28.00
CA HIS A 35 19.59 -5.12 27.71
C HIS A 35 18.97 -5.96 26.61
N LYS A 36 17.66 -6.18 26.67
CA LYS A 36 16.93 -6.97 25.66
C LYS A 36 16.94 -6.32 24.28
N VAL A 37 16.75 -5.00 24.21
CA VAL A 37 16.78 -4.26 22.94
C VAL A 37 18.19 -4.30 22.34
N ARG A 38 19.24 -4.10 23.14
CA ARG A 38 20.62 -4.21 22.67
C ARG A 38 20.97 -5.60 22.16
N ALA A 39 20.62 -6.65 22.90
CA ALA A 39 20.81 -8.02 22.43
C ALA A 39 20.08 -8.28 21.09
N SER A 40 18.91 -7.67 20.90
CA SER A 40 18.15 -7.77 19.65
C SER A 40 18.83 -7.01 18.50
N ILE A 41 19.40 -5.83 18.76
CA ILE A 41 20.19 -5.06 17.79
C ILE A 41 21.47 -5.83 17.42
N ASP A 42 22.20 -6.36 18.40
CA ASP A 42 23.40 -7.15 18.18
C ASP A 42 23.12 -8.38 17.31
N HIS A 43 22.02 -9.09 17.61
CA HIS A 43 21.55 -10.19 16.78
C HIS A 43 21.23 -9.72 15.36
N PHE A 44 20.50 -8.60 15.19
CA PHE A 44 20.15 -8.07 13.88
C PHE A 44 21.38 -7.75 13.02
N VAL A 45 22.37 -7.08 13.62
CA VAL A 45 23.62 -6.72 12.92
C VAL A 45 24.40 -7.97 12.53
N ARG A 46 24.47 -8.98 13.40
CA ARG A 46 25.23 -10.23 13.14
C ARG A 46 24.50 -11.21 12.22
N CYS A 47 23.17 -11.26 12.28
CA CYS A 47 22.35 -12.20 11.52
C CYS A 47 21.90 -11.61 10.19
N TYR A 48 21.17 -10.49 10.22
CA TYR A 48 20.61 -9.90 9.00
C TYR A 48 21.63 -9.05 8.23
N GLY A 49 22.52 -8.35 8.93
CA GLY A 49 23.54 -7.48 8.31
C GLY A 49 24.28 -8.13 7.13
N PRO A 50 24.90 -9.33 7.30
CA PRO A 50 25.61 -10.02 6.22
C PRO A 50 24.72 -10.52 5.08
N ARG A 51 23.46 -10.85 5.37
CA ARG A 51 22.55 -11.50 4.41
C ARG A 51 21.52 -10.56 3.78
N ARG A 52 21.55 -9.27 4.09
CA ARG A 52 20.54 -8.26 3.67
C ARG A 52 20.32 -8.16 2.15
N THR A 53 21.29 -8.58 1.33
CA THR A 53 21.21 -8.57 -0.14
C THR A 53 20.80 -9.90 -0.75
N VAL A 54 20.85 -10.98 0.02
CA VAL A 54 20.67 -12.36 -0.48
C VAL A 54 19.49 -13.07 0.16
N SER A 55 18.96 -12.57 1.28
CA SER A 55 17.93 -13.24 2.05
C SER A 55 16.93 -12.23 2.63
N PRO A 56 15.62 -12.51 2.55
CA PRO A 56 14.57 -11.66 3.10
C PRO A 56 14.67 -11.60 4.62
N ILE A 57 14.28 -10.46 5.21
CA ILE A 57 14.34 -10.28 6.67
C ILE A 57 13.44 -11.29 7.41
N GLU A 58 12.33 -11.66 6.77
CA GLU A 58 11.31 -12.61 7.21
C GLU A 58 11.88 -14.00 7.51
N SER A 59 13.08 -14.34 7.03
CA SER A 59 13.72 -15.62 7.35
C SER A 59 14.21 -15.71 8.81
N CYS A 60 14.05 -14.67 9.63
CA CYS A 60 14.40 -14.71 11.04
C CYS A 60 13.43 -13.88 11.90
N ASP A 61 12.65 -14.56 12.75
CA ASP A 61 11.65 -13.94 13.62
C ASP A 61 12.22 -12.85 14.56
N ALA A 62 13.45 -13.04 15.05
CA ALA A 62 14.10 -12.05 15.91
C ALA A 62 14.44 -10.77 15.13
N CYS A 63 14.92 -10.92 13.89
CA CYS A 63 15.24 -9.80 13.00
C CYS A 63 13.98 -9.04 12.60
N VAL A 64 12.88 -9.73 12.28
CA VAL A 64 11.60 -9.09 11.94
C VAL A 64 11.09 -8.22 13.09
N LYS A 65 11.19 -8.69 14.34
CA LYS A 65 10.70 -7.94 15.52
C LYS A 65 11.46 -6.64 15.74
N ILE A 66 12.79 -6.69 15.74
CA ILE A 66 13.62 -5.48 15.95
C ILE A 66 13.53 -4.53 14.76
N TRP A 67 13.43 -5.05 13.54
CA TRP A 67 13.17 -4.23 12.37
C TRP A 67 11.83 -3.52 12.43
N GLY A 68 10.76 -4.21 12.84
CA GLY A 68 9.47 -3.59 13.08
C GLY A 68 9.55 -2.44 14.08
N LEU A 69 10.32 -2.61 15.16
CA LEU A 69 10.55 -1.56 16.15
C LEU A 69 11.34 -0.37 15.57
N LEU A 70 12.38 -0.62 14.77
CA LEU A 70 13.15 0.43 14.08
C LEU A 70 12.29 1.20 13.07
N CYS A 71 11.45 0.50 12.31
CA CYS A 71 10.49 1.14 11.40
C CYS A 71 9.44 1.94 12.16
N TYR A 72 8.94 1.45 13.30
CA TYR A 72 8.04 2.21 14.16
C TYR A 72 8.71 3.49 14.65
N HIS A 73 9.92 3.39 15.21
CA HIS A 73 10.71 4.53 15.64
C HIS A 73 10.89 5.55 14.52
N ALA A 74 11.30 5.13 13.33
CA ALA A 74 11.51 6.02 12.19
C ALA A 74 10.24 6.80 11.79
N LYS A 75 9.05 6.20 11.92
CA LYS A 75 7.77 6.86 11.64
C LYS A 75 7.37 7.87 12.70
N SER A 76 7.68 7.61 13.97
CA SER A 76 7.35 8.48 15.10
C SER A 76 8.51 9.38 15.54
N CYS A 77 9.63 9.34 14.83
CA CYS A 77 10.83 10.07 15.19
C CYS A 77 10.61 11.58 15.04
N SER A 78 10.71 12.31 16.15
CA SER A 78 10.59 13.77 16.19
C SER A 78 11.87 14.52 15.83
N THR A 79 12.97 13.82 15.54
CA THR A 79 14.22 14.46 15.12
C THR A 79 13.96 15.27 13.84
N PRO A 80 14.40 16.54 13.75
CA PRO A 80 14.26 17.34 12.53
C PRO A 80 14.83 16.63 11.30
N ILE A 81 14.36 16.99 10.10
CA ILE A 81 14.82 16.37 8.84
C ILE A 81 16.32 16.62 8.62
N GLU A 82 16.82 17.77 9.04
CA GLU A 82 18.24 18.14 8.98
C GLU A 82 19.08 17.55 10.12
N GLY A 83 18.42 16.96 11.13
CA GLY A 83 19.07 16.39 12.31
C GLY A 83 19.33 14.90 12.16
N HIS A 84 20.42 14.43 12.79
CA HIS A 84 20.72 13.01 12.90
C HIS A 84 20.07 12.41 14.14
N CYS A 85 19.34 11.31 13.94
CA CYS A 85 18.80 10.55 15.06
C CYS A 85 19.87 9.64 15.66
N ILE A 86 19.91 9.60 17.00
CA ILE A 86 20.83 8.72 17.75
C ILE A 86 20.51 7.22 17.58
N VAL A 87 19.29 6.87 17.16
CA VAL A 87 18.87 5.48 16.99
C VAL A 87 19.45 4.96 15.68
N SER A 88 20.22 3.87 15.78
CA SER A 88 20.83 3.22 14.62
C SER A 88 19.81 2.94 13.52
N GLN A 89 20.17 3.24 12.27
CA GLN A 89 19.35 3.07 11.06
C GLN A 89 18.09 3.95 10.97
N CYS A 90 17.78 4.80 11.96
CA CYS A 90 16.61 5.67 11.92
C CYS A 90 16.64 6.61 10.70
N ASP A 91 17.73 7.33 10.49
CA ASP A 91 17.85 8.29 9.37
C ASP A 91 17.68 7.60 8.00
N TYR A 92 18.30 6.43 7.84
CA TYR A 92 18.14 5.61 6.64
C TYR A 92 16.68 5.19 6.43
N LEU A 93 16.02 4.71 7.49
CA LEU A 93 14.63 4.27 7.44
C LEU A 93 13.67 5.42 7.17
N ARG A 94 13.87 6.60 7.78
CA ARG A 94 13.11 7.81 7.50
C ARG A 94 13.18 8.18 6.02
N GLY A 95 14.38 8.18 5.45
CA GLY A 95 14.58 8.41 4.02
C GLY A 95 13.86 7.38 3.14
N LYS A 96 13.94 6.09 3.49
CA LYS A 96 13.25 5.02 2.75
C LYS A 96 11.72 5.10 2.86
N ILE A 97 11.20 5.44 4.03
CA ILE A 97 9.77 5.64 4.24
C ILE A 97 9.27 6.82 3.41
N ALA A 98 9.94 7.97 3.49
CA ALA A 98 9.59 9.15 2.70
C ALA A 98 9.66 8.89 1.18
N GLN A 99 10.69 8.14 0.73
CA GLN A 99 10.80 7.74 -0.67
C GLN A 99 9.62 6.86 -1.10
N LYS A 100 9.24 5.88 -0.27
CA LYS A 100 8.11 5.00 -0.55
C LYS A 100 6.79 5.79 -0.61
N GLU A 101 6.54 6.65 0.38
CA GLU A 101 5.32 7.48 0.41
C GLU A 101 5.21 8.37 -0.83
N LYS A 102 6.33 8.93 -1.31
CA LYS A 102 6.36 9.69 -2.56
C LYS A 102 5.98 8.81 -3.77
N MET A 103 6.52 7.60 -3.86
CA MET A 103 6.19 6.67 -4.94
C MET A 103 4.72 6.25 -4.90
N ASP A 104 4.22 5.89 -3.71
CA ASP A 104 2.83 5.49 -3.49
C ASP A 104 1.87 6.62 -3.92
N CYS A 105 2.17 7.89 -3.58
CA CYS A 105 1.40 9.04 -4.05
C CYS A 105 1.40 9.18 -5.58
N MET A 106 2.56 9.02 -6.23
CA MET A 106 2.65 9.09 -7.70
C MET A 106 1.84 7.99 -8.38
N GLU A 107 1.87 6.76 -7.84
CA GLU A 107 1.09 5.63 -8.36
C GLU A 107 -0.42 5.86 -8.22
N LEU A 108 -0.86 6.38 -7.06
CA LEU A 108 -2.25 6.75 -6.84
C LEU A 108 -2.72 7.85 -7.80
N ASP A 109 -1.88 8.85 -8.07
CA ASP A 109 -2.20 9.91 -9.02
C ASP A 109 -2.33 9.39 -10.45
N ASP A 110 -1.42 8.52 -10.89
CA ASP A 110 -1.50 7.89 -12.21
C ASP A 110 -2.75 6.99 -12.34
N ALA A 111 -3.05 6.18 -11.31
CA ALA A 111 -4.25 5.34 -11.28
C ALA A 111 -5.53 6.19 -11.37
N ARG A 112 -5.59 7.30 -10.63
CA ARG A 112 -6.70 8.26 -10.68
C ARG A 112 -6.87 8.87 -12.06
N GLU A 113 -5.78 9.25 -12.72
CA GLU A 113 -5.84 9.82 -14.07
C GLU A 113 -6.23 8.80 -15.14
N LYS A 114 -5.78 7.54 -15.01
CA LYS A 114 -6.23 6.43 -15.86
C LYS A 114 -7.74 6.21 -15.73
N LEU A 115 -8.29 6.23 -14.51
CA LEU A 115 -9.73 6.11 -14.27
C LEU A 115 -10.51 7.28 -14.88
N LYS A 116 -10.03 8.53 -14.72
CA LYS A 116 -10.64 9.70 -15.37
C LYS A 116 -10.65 9.61 -16.89
N ARG A 117 -9.54 9.18 -17.51
CA ARG A 117 -9.46 8.97 -18.97
C ARG A 117 -10.42 7.88 -19.42
N ARG A 118 -10.49 6.76 -18.70
CA ARG A 118 -11.45 5.68 -18.99
C ARG A 118 -12.89 6.18 -18.92
N SER A 119 -13.24 6.94 -17.87
CA SER A 119 -14.57 7.52 -17.71
C SER A 119 -14.93 8.55 -18.79
N LYS A 120 -13.95 9.27 -19.36
CA LYS A 120 -14.18 10.20 -20.48
C LYS A 120 -14.37 9.48 -21.82
N ASN A 121 -13.65 8.37 -22.03
CA ASN A 121 -13.66 7.62 -23.28
C ASN A 121 -14.78 6.56 -23.34
N GLU A 122 -15.35 6.20 -22.19
CA GLU A 122 -16.51 5.33 -22.12
C GLU A 122 -17.76 6.12 -22.49
N TRP A 123 -18.53 5.62 -23.46
CA TRP A 123 -19.81 6.24 -23.81
C TRP A 123 -20.72 6.24 -22.59
N PRO A 124 -21.38 7.37 -22.27
CA PRO A 124 -22.36 7.43 -21.18
C PRO A 124 -23.38 6.31 -21.34
N THR A 125 -23.70 5.64 -20.23
CA THR A 125 -24.61 4.49 -20.21
C THR A 125 -25.97 4.84 -20.80
N GLU A 126 -26.45 6.05 -20.53
CA GLU A 126 -27.70 6.61 -21.06
C GLU A 126 -27.67 6.66 -22.59
N ARG A 127 -26.53 7.05 -23.17
CA ARG A 127 -26.37 7.12 -24.62
C ARG A 127 -26.26 5.74 -25.27
N ARG A 128 -25.63 4.78 -24.59
CA ARG A 128 -25.61 3.37 -25.03
C ARG A 128 -27.02 2.77 -25.01
N ILE A 129 -27.81 3.03 -23.96
CA ILE A 129 -29.20 2.59 -23.84
C ILE A 129 -30.05 3.19 -24.96
N ALA A 130 -29.97 4.51 -25.17
CA ALA A 130 -30.73 5.19 -26.22
C ALA A 130 -30.45 4.63 -27.63
N GLN A 131 -29.20 4.27 -27.93
CA GLN A 131 -28.85 3.63 -29.19
C GLN A 131 -29.44 2.22 -29.31
N ILE A 132 -29.34 1.40 -28.27
CA ILE A 132 -29.93 0.05 -28.25
C ILE A 132 -31.45 0.12 -28.45
N GLU A 133 -32.11 1.10 -27.82
CA GLU A 133 -33.55 1.32 -28.00
C GLU A 133 -33.90 1.77 -29.42
N ALA A 134 -33.13 2.68 -30.00
CA ALA A 134 -33.30 3.12 -31.39
C ALA A 134 -33.11 1.95 -32.37
N ASP A 135 -32.05 1.17 -32.20
CA ASP A 135 -31.74 0.00 -33.03
C ASP A 135 -32.86 -1.06 -32.92
N ARG A 136 -33.40 -1.25 -31.71
CA ARG A 136 -34.54 -2.16 -31.48
C ARG A 136 -35.78 -1.71 -32.24
N ILE A 137 -36.11 -0.41 -32.21
CA ILE A 137 -37.27 0.13 -32.94
C ILE A 137 -37.07 -0.07 -34.44
N GLN A 138 -35.89 0.24 -34.96
CA GLN A 138 -35.56 0.07 -36.37
C GLN A 138 -35.67 -1.39 -36.82
N ALA A 139 -35.18 -2.33 -36.00
CA ALA A 139 -35.29 -3.77 -36.27
C ALA A 139 -36.75 -4.24 -36.34
N LEU A 140 -37.61 -3.75 -35.43
CA LEU A 140 -39.04 -4.08 -35.43
C LEU A 140 -39.76 -3.55 -36.68
N GLN A 141 -39.41 -2.36 -37.15
CA GLN A 141 -39.93 -1.78 -38.39
C GLN A 141 -39.55 -2.62 -39.60
N LEU A 142 -38.27 -3.00 -39.73
CA LEU A 142 -37.81 -3.89 -40.80
C LEU A 142 -38.55 -5.25 -40.78
N ILE A 143 -38.74 -5.84 -39.60
CA ILE A 143 -39.50 -7.09 -39.46
C ILE A 143 -40.95 -6.92 -39.96
N ALA A 144 -41.60 -5.81 -39.62
CA ALA A 144 -42.97 -5.52 -40.07
C ALA A 144 -43.05 -5.36 -41.58
N GLU A 145 -42.09 -4.64 -42.18
CA GLU A 145 -41.99 -4.46 -43.64
C GLU A 145 -41.78 -5.78 -44.38
N ILE A 146 -40.88 -6.64 -43.89
CA ILE A 146 -40.64 -7.97 -44.46
C ILE A 146 -41.92 -8.81 -44.41
N ARG A 147 -42.64 -8.80 -43.28
CA ARG A 147 -43.91 -9.52 -43.14
C ARG A 147 -44.97 -8.99 -44.11
N ALA A 148 -45.09 -7.67 -44.24
CA ALA A 148 -46.04 -7.05 -45.16
C ALA A 148 -45.71 -7.34 -46.62
N ALA A 149 -44.42 -7.29 -47.01
CA ALA A 149 -43.96 -7.66 -48.35
C ALA A 149 -44.25 -9.13 -48.67
N LYS A 150 -44.02 -10.03 -47.70
CA LYS A 150 -44.34 -11.46 -47.83
C LYS A 150 -45.84 -11.70 -47.99
N ALA A 151 -46.68 -11.01 -47.22
CA ALA A 151 -48.14 -11.10 -47.34
C ALA A 151 -48.64 -10.62 -48.72
N ARG A 152 -48.10 -9.50 -49.24
CA ARG A 152 -48.42 -9.01 -50.58
C ARG A 152 -48.00 -9.97 -51.69
N SER A 153 -46.89 -10.68 -51.51
CA SER A 153 -46.40 -11.68 -52.47
C SER A 153 -47.15 -13.02 -52.40
N GLN A 154 -47.99 -13.23 -51.38
CA GLN A 154 -48.79 -14.44 -51.17
C GLN A 154 -50.28 -14.26 -51.56
N LEU A 155 -50.68 -13.07 -52.02
CA LEU A 155 -51.99 -12.88 -52.65
C LEU A 155 -51.96 -13.53 -54.05
N PRO A 156 -52.80 -14.53 -54.34
CA PRO A 156 -52.92 -15.05 -55.69
C PRO A 156 -53.53 -13.95 -56.58
N ASN A 157 -52.94 -13.75 -57.76
CA ASN A 157 -53.57 -12.95 -58.82
C ASN A 157 -54.97 -13.53 -59.07
N ALA A 158 -56.00 -12.77 -58.68
CA ALA A 158 -57.39 -12.97 -59.09
C ALA A 158 -57.71 -11.91 -60.16
#